data_AF-A0AAV8D687-F1
#
_entry.id   AF-A0AAV8D687-F1
#
_cell.length_a   1.000
_cell.length_b   1.000
_cell.length_c   1.000
_cell.angle_alpha   90.00
_cell.angle_beta   90.00
_cell.angle_gamma   90.00
#
_symmetry.space_group_name_H-M   'P 1'
#
loop_
_entity.id
_entity.type
_entity.pdbx_description
1 polymer ?
#
loop_
_entity_poly.entity_id
_entity_poly.type
_entity_poly.pdbx_seq_one_letter_code
_entity_poly.pdbx_strand_id
1 'polypeptide(L)'
;MAGALTIVVGVLAVALAVYCGTDPFKHSSMADFPGFEVFDVDLPHWSELPTAKDRENKLQKAEIKFMNQVQGPESVAFDPLGRGPYTGVADGRVLFWDGSAWKDFAWTSPNRSELCDPKPSAFSYLKHEHICGRPLGIRFDKKTGDMYIADAYFGLLKVGPEGGLATPLTTEAEGVPLKFTNDLDIDEEGNIYFTDSSSNYQRRNFMQLIFTAEPSGRLLKYDPKTKETTVLLRDLQFPNGVSMSKDGSFFVFCEGSLGRLSRYWLKGEKAGTSDVFAILPGFPDNVRTNEKGEFWVAVHCRRTIYAHLMSQWTQVRKFMMKLPIPAKYHYLMHIGGRLHAIILKYGPNAELLEILEDSQGKVVRAASEVEEKDGKLWIGSVLMPFIAVY
;
A
#
# COMPACT_ATOMS: atom_id res chain seq x y z
N MET A 1 -19.76 39.72 36.63
CA MET A 1 -18.74 39.10 35.75
C MET A 1 -19.02 37.62 35.47
N ALA A 2 -19.42 36.79 36.45
CA ALA A 2 -19.70 35.36 36.22
C ALA A 2 -20.84 35.07 35.21
N GLY A 3 -21.96 35.82 35.24
CA GLY A 3 -23.09 35.60 34.33
C GLY A 3 -22.79 35.88 32.84
N ALA A 4 -21.96 36.89 32.55
CA ALA A 4 -21.56 37.20 31.18
C ALA A 4 -20.62 36.12 30.61
N LEU A 5 -19.70 35.60 31.43
CA LEU A 5 -18.83 34.50 31.04
C LEU A 5 -19.63 33.23 30.74
N THR A 6 -20.63 32.90 31.56
CA THR A 6 -21.51 31.74 31.32
C THR A 6 -22.30 31.87 30.01
N ILE A 7 -22.82 33.06 29.70
CA ILE A 7 -23.56 33.31 28.44
C ILE A 7 -22.61 33.17 27.24
N VAL A 8 -21.40 33.75 27.31
CA VAL A 8 -20.40 33.66 26.24
C VAL A 8 -20.01 32.20 25.99
N VAL A 9 -19.75 31.43 27.05
CA VAL A 9 -19.44 29.99 26.94
C VAL A 9 -20.60 29.22 26.33
N GLY A 10 -21.84 29.52 26.72
CA GLY A 10 -23.04 28.90 26.15
C GLY A 10 -23.22 29.19 24.65
N VAL A 11 -23.05 30.44 24.23
CA VAL A 11 -23.12 30.84 22.82
C VAL A 11 -22.04 30.16 21.99
N LEU A 12 -20.80 30.12 22.50
CA LEU A 12 -19.69 29.45 21.82
C LEU A 12 -19.92 27.94 21.71
N ALA A 13 -20.48 27.29 22.74
CA ALA A 13 -20.82 25.88 22.70
C ALA A 13 -21.89 25.56 21.66
N VAL A 14 -22.95 26.38 21.56
CA VAL A 14 -23.99 26.24 20.53
C VAL A 14 -23.42 26.48 19.14
N ALA A 15 -22.63 27.54 18.94
CA ALA A 15 -21.99 27.83 17.67
C ALA A 15 -21.06 26.70 17.21
N LEU A 16 -20.28 26.12 18.13
CA LEU A 16 -19.45 24.96 17.86
C LEU A 16 -20.28 23.72 17.52
N ALA A 17 -21.37 23.47 18.24
CA ALA A 17 -22.28 22.36 17.95
C ALA A 17 -22.91 22.49 16.56
N VAL A 18 -23.36 23.69 16.17
CA VAL A 18 -23.89 23.98 14.83
C VAL A 18 -22.81 23.78 13.78
N TYR A 19 -21.59 24.30 14.01
CA TYR A 19 -20.46 24.10 13.10
C TYR A 19 -20.14 22.62 12.90
N CYS A 20 -20.06 21.84 13.98
CA CYS A 20 -19.80 20.41 13.91
C CYS A 20 -20.94 19.62 13.26
N GLY A 21 -22.19 20.04 13.46
CA GLY A 21 -23.36 19.36 12.89
C GLY A 21 -23.60 19.69 11.42
N THR A 22 -23.20 20.87 10.96
CA THR A 22 -23.47 21.35 9.59
C THR A 22 -22.25 21.27 8.67
N ASP A 23 -21.03 21.27 9.22
CA ASP A 23 -19.75 21.30 8.49
C ASP A 23 -19.80 22.20 7.23
N PRO A 24 -20.09 23.51 7.39
CA PRO A 24 -20.42 24.39 6.27
C PRO A 24 -19.27 24.59 5.28
N PHE A 25 -18.04 24.25 5.69
CA PHE A 25 -16.82 24.34 4.88
C PHE A 25 -16.29 22.99 4.40
N LYS A 26 -17.04 21.89 4.62
CA LYS A 26 -16.65 20.53 4.21
C LYS A 26 -15.27 20.12 4.75
N HIS A 27 -14.99 20.45 6.00
CA HIS A 27 -13.73 20.09 6.65
C HIS A 27 -13.69 18.64 7.14
N SER A 28 -14.84 17.97 7.26
CA SER A 28 -14.92 16.57 7.63
C SER A 28 -14.13 15.68 6.66
N SER A 29 -13.44 14.68 7.23
CA SER A 29 -12.72 13.66 6.47
C SER A 29 -13.56 12.87 5.45
N MET A 30 -14.89 12.87 5.63
CA MET A 30 -15.87 12.17 4.80
C MET A 30 -16.89 13.12 4.16
N ALA A 31 -16.59 14.42 4.06
CA ALA A 31 -17.53 15.42 3.54
C ALA A 31 -18.03 15.12 2.11
N ASP A 32 -17.19 14.50 1.27
CA ASP A 32 -17.54 14.09 -0.09
C ASP A 32 -18.13 12.67 -0.17
N PHE A 33 -18.39 12.03 0.98
CA PHE A 33 -18.90 10.67 1.11
C PHE A 33 -20.09 10.60 2.09
N PRO A 34 -21.21 11.31 1.85
CA PRO A 34 -22.29 11.50 2.82
C PRO A 34 -23.00 10.20 3.28
N GLY A 35 -22.86 9.10 2.52
CA GLY A 35 -23.43 7.78 2.84
C GLY A 35 -22.41 6.76 3.35
N PHE A 36 -21.25 7.19 3.84
CA PHE A 36 -20.22 6.25 4.27
C PHE A 36 -20.65 5.41 5.48
N GLU A 37 -20.29 4.13 5.41
CA GLU A 37 -20.35 3.19 6.52
C GLU A 37 -18.95 2.86 7.01
N VAL A 38 -18.86 2.39 8.25
CA VAL A 38 -17.60 1.96 8.87
C VAL A 38 -17.77 0.54 9.38
N PHE A 39 -16.73 -0.29 9.23
CA PHE A 39 -16.83 -1.74 9.41
C PHE A 39 -15.89 -2.24 10.50
N ASP A 40 -16.32 -3.23 11.28
CA ASP A 40 -15.48 -3.81 12.32
C ASP A 40 -14.15 -4.30 11.74
N VAL A 41 -13.08 -4.16 12.53
CA VAL A 41 -11.74 -4.56 12.14
C VAL A 41 -11.24 -5.53 13.20
N ASP A 42 -11.00 -6.77 12.77
CA ASP A 42 -10.47 -7.83 13.61
C ASP A 42 -8.97 -7.62 13.86
N LEU A 43 -8.63 -6.59 14.65
CA LEU A 43 -7.26 -6.36 15.09
C LEU A 43 -6.90 -7.36 16.21
N PRO A 44 -5.83 -8.15 16.04
CA PRO A 44 -5.31 -9.04 17.09
C PRO A 44 -5.11 -8.33 18.42
N HIS A 45 -5.17 -9.06 19.54
CA HIS A 45 -4.91 -8.47 20.85
C HIS A 45 -3.45 -8.01 20.97
N TRP A 46 -3.17 -7.00 21.80
CA TRP A 46 -1.81 -6.46 21.99
C TRP A 46 -0.79 -7.51 22.45
N SER A 47 -1.24 -8.55 23.16
CA SER A 47 -0.40 -9.67 23.60
C SER A 47 0.05 -10.59 22.47
N GLU A 48 -0.62 -10.54 21.32
CA GLU A 48 -0.29 -11.35 20.14
C GLU A 48 0.72 -10.65 19.23
N LEU A 49 0.97 -9.35 19.45
CA LEU A 49 1.94 -8.61 18.67
C LEU A 49 3.37 -9.07 18.97
N PRO A 50 4.26 -9.10 17.96
CA PRO A 50 5.67 -9.35 18.19
C PRO A 50 6.26 -8.34 19.20
N THR A 51 6.99 -8.85 20.19
CA THR A 51 7.62 -8.04 21.24
C THR A 51 9.00 -7.51 20.85
N ALA A 52 9.59 -8.09 19.79
CA ALA A 52 10.86 -7.66 19.23
C ALA A 52 10.81 -6.19 18.79
N LYS A 53 11.94 -5.50 18.94
CA LYS A 53 12.12 -4.10 18.55
C LYS A 53 13.52 -3.87 18.03
N ASP A 54 13.66 -3.01 17.04
CA ASP A 54 14.96 -2.49 16.64
C ASP A 54 15.39 -1.34 17.57
N ARG A 55 16.22 -1.65 18.55
CA ARG A 55 16.74 -0.64 19.51
C ARG A 55 17.84 0.24 18.90
N GLU A 56 18.47 -0.22 17.83
CA GLU A 56 19.58 0.48 17.17
C GLU A 56 19.10 1.45 16.08
N ASN A 57 17.83 1.39 15.70
CA ASN A 57 17.28 2.12 14.55
C ASN A 57 18.13 1.89 13.29
N LYS A 58 18.34 0.62 12.93
CA LYS A 58 19.24 0.20 11.86
C LYS A 58 18.95 0.90 10.53
N LEU A 59 17.69 1.22 10.21
CA LEU A 59 17.36 1.94 8.97
C LEU A 59 17.91 3.37 8.92
N GLN A 60 18.33 3.96 10.06
CA GLN A 60 19.07 5.23 10.03
C GLN A 60 20.46 5.12 9.40
N LYS A 61 20.98 3.89 9.21
CA LYS A 61 22.25 3.64 8.51
C LYS A 61 22.07 3.52 6.99
N ALA A 62 20.84 3.56 6.47
CA ALA A 62 20.59 3.47 5.04
C ALA A 62 21.13 4.69 4.28
N GLU A 63 21.60 4.45 3.06
CA GLU A 63 22.00 5.48 2.11
C GLU A 63 20.77 5.98 1.34
N ILE A 64 20.55 7.29 1.30
CA ILE A 64 19.52 7.86 0.44
C ILE A 64 20.04 8.02 -0.99
N LYS A 65 19.41 7.34 -1.94
CA LYS A 65 19.71 7.44 -3.37
C LYS A 65 18.63 8.19 -4.14
N PHE A 66 19.05 8.87 -5.20
CA PHE A 66 18.15 9.51 -6.17
C PHE A 66 17.23 10.58 -5.59
N MET A 67 17.68 11.30 -4.55
CA MET A 67 16.91 12.36 -3.91
C MET A 67 16.40 13.39 -4.94
N ASN A 68 15.08 13.58 -4.97
CA ASN A 68 14.33 14.47 -5.87
C ASN A 68 14.49 14.16 -7.37
N GLN A 69 15.04 13.00 -7.74
CA GLN A 69 15.09 12.53 -9.12
C GLN A 69 13.89 11.65 -9.48
N VAL A 70 13.32 10.99 -8.47
CA VAL A 70 12.10 10.17 -8.57
C VAL A 70 11.11 10.64 -7.53
N GLN A 71 9.81 10.43 -7.76
CA GLN A 71 8.77 10.81 -6.82
C GLN A 71 7.85 9.65 -6.54
N GLY A 72 7.82 9.21 -5.28
CA GLY A 72 7.04 8.07 -4.83
C GLY A 72 7.43 6.76 -5.54
N PRO A 73 8.72 6.37 -5.61
CA PRO A 73 9.12 5.07 -6.17
C PRO A 73 8.54 3.96 -5.29
N GLU A 74 7.40 3.40 -5.68
CA GLU A 74 6.58 2.59 -4.78
C GLU A 74 7.09 1.15 -4.68
N SER A 75 7.32 0.53 -5.85
CA SER A 75 7.90 -0.79 -6.03
C SER A 75 9.25 -0.68 -6.75
N VAL A 76 10.17 -1.57 -6.44
CA VAL A 76 11.52 -1.70 -6.98
C VAL A 76 11.68 -3.11 -7.53
N ALA A 77 12.09 -3.21 -8.79
CA ALA A 77 12.37 -4.49 -9.42
C ALA A 77 13.70 -4.47 -10.18
N PHE A 78 14.23 -5.67 -10.42
CA PHE A 78 15.39 -5.90 -11.28
C PHE A 78 14.99 -6.88 -12.37
N ASP A 79 15.46 -6.64 -13.59
CA ASP A 79 15.14 -7.52 -14.69
C ASP A 79 15.90 -8.86 -14.60
N PRO A 80 15.58 -9.87 -15.44
CA PRO A 80 16.26 -11.16 -15.39
C PRO A 80 17.77 -11.11 -15.70
N LEU A 81 18.26 -10.00 -16.28
CA LEU A 81 19.68 -9.76 -16.53
C LEU A 81 20.36 -9.05 -15.35
N GLY A 82 19.62 -8.76 -14.28
CA GLY A 82 20.08 -8.06 -13.09
C GLY A 82 20.20 -6.54 -13.28
N ARG A 83 19.69 -5.98 -14.39
CA ARG A 83 19.68 -4.53 -14.61
C ARG A 83 18.62 -3.89 -13.72
N GLY A 84 18.90 -2.67 -13.26
CA GLY A 84 17.95 -1.87 -12.50
C GLY A 84 18.66 -0.87 -11.57
N PRO A 85 17.90 -0.31 -10.62
CA PRO A 85 16.48 -0.60 -10.33
C PRO A 85 15.50 -0.09 -11.40
N TYR A 86 14.36 -0.77 -11.51
CA TYR A 86 13.13 -0.29 -12.14
C TYR A 86 12.16 0.16 -11.04
N THR A 87 11.37 1.22 -11.28
CA THR A 87 10.37 1.66 -10.30
C THR A 87 9.20 2.42 -10.91
N GLY A 88 7.99 2.17 -10.40
CA GLY A 88 6.81 2.98 -10.69
C GLY A 88 6.81 4.29 -9.90
N VAL A 89 6.58 5.41 -10.57
CA VAL A 89 6.57 6.76 -9.96
C VAL A 89 5.19 7.42 -9.98
N ALA A 90 5.01 8.44 -9.15
CA ALA A 90 3.74 9.12 -8.87
C ALA A 90 3.07 9.76 -10.09
N ASP A 91 3.81 9.91 -11.18
CA ASP A 91 3.34 10.55 -12.39
C ASP A 91 2.82 9.56 -13.45
N GLY A 92 2.80 8.26 -13.16
CA GLY A 92 2.27 7.22 -14.04
C GLY A 92 3.32 6.51 -14.91
N ARG A 93 4.59 6.90 -14.81
CA ARG A 93 5.71 6.21 -15.48
C ARG A 93 6.24 5.04 -14.66
N VAL A 94 6.86 4.10 -15.37
CA VAL A 94 7.89 3.21 -14.83
C VAL A 94 9.23 3.70 -15.37
N LEU A 95 10.18 3.94 -14.46
CA LEU A 95 11.53 4.39 -14.78
C LEU A 95 12.53 3.26 -14.58
N PHE A 96 13.66 3.34 -15.30
CA PHE A 96 14.79 2.42 -15.22
C PHE A 96 16.09 3.19 -14.98
N TRP A 97 16.90 2.76 -14.02
CA TRP A 97 18.24 3.30 -13.81
C TRP A 97 19.28 2.49 -14.58
N ASP A 98 19.96 3.11 -15.54
CA ASP A 98 20.94 2.43 -16.41
C ASP A 98 22.37 2.37 -15.83
N GLY A 99 22.56 2.83 -14.60
CA GLY A 99 23.87 3.01 -13.97
C GLY A 99 24.35 4.47 -13.94
N SER A 100 23.79 5.33 -14.80
CA SER A 100 24.19 6.73 -14.95
C SER A 100 23.02 7.73 -14.84
N ALA A 101 21.84 7.37 -15.35
CA ALA A 101 20.66 8.22 -15.35
C ALA A 101 19.36 7.41 -15.34
N TRP A 102 18.28 8.05 -14.89
CA TRP A 102 16.93 7.52 -15.05
C TRP A 102 16.49 7.65 -16.50
N LYS A 103 15.93 6.57 -17.03
CA LYS A 103 15.29 6.48 -18.35
C LYS A 103 13.82 6.16 -18.18
N ASP A 104 13.00 6.71 -19.07
CA ASP A 104 11.62 6.27 -19.22
C ASP A 104 11.64 4.84 -19.76
N PHE A 105 11.01 3.91 -19.02
CA PHE A 105 10.86 2.53 -19.46
C PHE A 105 9.44 2.30 -19.98
N ALA A 106 8.42 2.61 -19.17
CA ALA A 106 7.04 2.40 -19.57
C ALA A 106 6.08 3.51 -19.10
N TRP A 107 4.92 3.59 -19.75
CA TRP A 107 3.79 4.42 -19.33
C TRP A 107 2.55 3.55 -19.17
N THR A 108 1.74 3.80 -18.13
CA THR A 108 0.50 3.05 -17.90
C THR A 108 -0.72 3.73 -18.52
N SER A 109 -0.73 5.07 -18.62
CA SER A 109 -1.81 5.82 -19.29
C SER A 109 -1.56 5.95 -20.80
N PRO A 110 -2.53 5.55 -21.65
CA PRO A 110 -2.46 5.80 -23.10
C PRO A 110 -2.68 7.28 -23.46
N ASN A 111 -3.28 8.06 -22.56
CA ASN A 111 -3.68 9.45 -22.81
C ASN A 111 -2.87 10.44 -21.96
N ARG A 112 -1.58 10.14 -21.76
CA ARG A 112 -0.67 11.02 -21.02
C ARG A 112 -0.57 12.39 -21.71
N SER A 113 -0.66 13.45 -20.92
CA SER A 113 -0.44 14.83 -21.35
C SER A 113 0.44 15.57 -20.34
N GLU A 114 0.67 16.87 -20.57
CA GLU A 114 1.45 17.76 -19.67
C GLU A 114 0.85 17.83 -18.26
N LEU A 115 -0.42 17.44 -18.08
CA LEU A 115 -1.06 17.29 -16.78
C LEU A 115 -0.33 16.32 -15.84
N CYS A 116 0.36 15.35 -16.45
CA CYS A 116 1.09 14.27 -15.81
C CYS A 116 2.58 14.58 -15.63
N ASP A 117 3.04 15.78 -15.99
CA ASP A 117 4.43 16.16 -15.85
C ASP A 117 4.88 16.15 -14.38
N PRO A 118 6.19 15.99 -14.11
CA PRO A 118 6.73 15.96 -12.76
C PRO A 118 6.32 17.16 -11.91
N LYS A 119 5.82 16.86 -10.71
CA LYS A 119 5.39 17.77 -9.64
C LYS A 119 6.30 17.62 -8.42
N PRO A 120 6.42 18.67 -7.58
CA PRO A 120 7.36 18.70 -6.46
C PRO A 120 6.96 17.82 -5.26
N SER A 121 5.80 17.17 -5.26
CA SER A 121 5.33 16.32 -4.17
C SER A 121 4.41 15.20 -4.66
N ALA A 122 4.53 14.01 -4.05
CA ALA A 122 3.63 12.88 -4.31
C ALA A 122 2.15 13.24 -4.15
N PHE A 123 1.80 14.06 -3.15
CA PHE A 123 0.40 14.45 -2.91
C PHE A 123 -0.17 15.36 -4.02
N SER A 124 0.67 16.04 -4.79
CA SER A 124 0.24 16.88 -5.91
C SER A 124 -0.29 16.08 -7.10
N TYR A 125 -0.04 14.77 -7.15
CA TYR A 125 -0.53 13.89 -8.21
C TYR A 125 -1.91 13.32 -7.93
N LEU A 126 -2.28 13.07 -6.67
CA LEU A 126 -3.52 12.35 -6.27
C LEU A 126 -4.77 12.78 -7.04
N LYS A 127 -4.93 14.09 -7.27
CA LYS A 127 -6.09 14.64 -8.01
C LYS A 127 -6.21 14.08 -9.43
N HIS A 128 -5.08 13.82 -10.10
CA HIS A 128 -5.00 13.46 -11.51
C HIS A 128 -4.39 12.07 -11.76
N GLU A 129 -4.05 11.30 -10.72
CA GLU A 129 -3.52 9.93 -10.88
C GLU A 129 -4.45 9.04 -11.72
N HIS A 130 -5.77 9.15 -11.57
CA HIS A 130 -6.74 8.42 -12.41
C HIS A 130 -6.68 8.72 -13.92
N ILE A 131 -5.99 9.80 -14.33
CA ILE A 131 -5.75 10.15 -15.74
C ILE A 131 -4.33 9.70 -16.13
N CYS A 132 -3.36 9.93 -15.25
CA CYS A 132 -1.94 9.71 -15.52
C CYS A 132 -1.49 8.26 -15.31
N GLY A 133 -2.22 7.51 -14.51
CA GLY A 133 -1.82 6.22 -13.97
C GLY A 133 -1.06 6.36 -12.65
N ARG A 134 -0.97 5.25 -11.93
CA ARG A 134 -0.12 5.09 -10.75
C ARG A 134 0.34 3.64 -10.69
N PRO A 135 1.46 3.29 -11.34
CA PRO A 135 2.07 1.98 -11.18
C PRO A 135 2.54 1.84 -9.73
N LEU A 136 2.01 0.81 -9.06
CA LEU A 136 2.38 0.40 -7.71
C LEU A 136 3.29 -0.83 -7.85
N GLY A 137 2.77 -2.05 -7.66
CA GLY A 137 3.55 -3.28 -7.81
C GLY A 137 4.01 -3.56 -9.25
N ILE A 138 5.30 -3.87 -9.41
CA ILE A 138 5.89 -4.30 -10.69
C ILE A 138 6.68 -5.60 -10.54
N ARG A 139 6.53 -6.54 -11.48
CA ARG A 139 7.34 -7.77 -11.55
C ARG A 139 7.74 -8.11 -12.95
N PHE A 140 8.94 -8.68 -13.08
CA PHE A 140 9.36 -9.31 -14.31
C PHE A 140 8.98 -10.79 -14.31
N ASP A 141 8.42 -11.26 -15.41
CA ASP A 141 8.45 -12.67 -15.75
C ASP A 141 9.90 -13.07 -16.03
N LYS A 142 10.43 -14.01 -15.24
CA LYS A 142 11.83 -14.43 -15.33
C LYS A 142 12.18 -15.18 -16.62
N LYS A 143 11.17 -15.73 -17.32
CA LYS A 143 11.34 -16.50 -18.56
C LYS A 143 11.27 -15.61 -19.78
N THR A 144 10.31 -14.69 -19.83
CA THR A 144 10.09 -13.84 -21.02
C THR A 144 10.78 -12.48 -20.93
N GLY A 145 11.05 -12.00 -19.71
CA GLY A 145 11.53 -10.64 -19.48
C GLY A 145 10.44 -9.58 -19.61
N ASP A 146 9.17 -9.98 -19.77
CA ASP A 146 8.05 -9.04 -19.74
C ASP A 146 7.84 -8.49 -18.33
N MET A 147 7.50 -7.22 -18.20
CA MET A 147 7.09 -6.62 -16.94
C MET A 147 5.57 -6.60 -16.83
N TYR A 148 5.06 -7.13 -15.72
CA TYR A 148 3.68 -7.00 -15.28
C TYR A 148 3.57 -5.87 -14.27
N ILE A 149 2.52 -5.07 -14.38
CA ILE A 149 2.32 -3.85 -13.61
C ILE A 149 0.92 -3.86 -13.01
N ALA A 150 0.82 -3.73 -11.69
CA ALA A 150 -0.42 -3.38 -11.01
C ALA A 150 -0.52 -1.85 -11.01
N ASP A 151 -1.38 -1.31 -11.88
CA ASP A 151 -1.69 0.11 -11.88
C ASP A 151 -2.97 0.34 -11.06
N ALA A 152 -2.89 1.30 -10.14
CA ALA A 152 -3.97 1.59 -9.20
C ALA A 152 -5.28 2.03 -9.85
N TYR A 153 -5.27 2.39 -11.14
CA TYR A 153 -6.43 2.87 -11.89
C TYR A 153 -6.70 2.08 -13.17
N PHE A 154 -5.65 1.53 -13.80
CA PHE A 154 -5.76 0.86 -15.09
C PHE A 154 -5.74 -0.67 -15.01
N GLY A 155 -5.78 -1.24 -13.80
CA GLY A 155 -5.89 -2.68 -13.63
C GLY A 155 -4.54 -3.39 -13.69
N LEU A 156 -4.55 -4.62 -14.19
CA LEU A 156 -3.33 -5.39 -14.45
C LEU A 156 -2.85 -5.11 -15.88
N LEU A 157 -1.61 -4.68 -16.03
CA LEU A 157 -0.99 -4.33 -17.30
C LEU A 157 0.25 -5.17 -17.57
N LYS A 158 0.70 -5.17 -18.83
CA LYS A 158 1.93 -5.82 -19.29
C LYS A 158 2.68 -4.93 -20.26
N VAL A 159 4.01 -4.91 -20.15
CA VAL A 159 4.91 -4.28 -21.13
C VAL A 159 6.07 -5.22 -21.43
N GLY A 160 6.53 -5.23 -22.69
CA GLY A 160 7.66 -6.07 -23.11
C GLY A 160 9.01 -5.55 -22.59
N PRO A 161 10.10 -6.31 -22.81
CA PRO A 161 11.44 -5.95 -22.34
C PRO A 161 12.01 -4.66 -22.95
N GLU A 162 11.44 -4.20 -24.07
CA GLU A 162 11.79 -2.93 -24.72
C GLU A 162 11.06 -1.71 -24.12
N GLY A 163 10.15 -1.92 -23.17
CA GLY A 163 9.36 -0.86 -22.59
C GLY A 163 8.25 -0.35 -23.52
N GLY A 164 7.81 0.89 -23.29
CA GLY A 164 6.75 1.56 -24.06
C GLY A 164 5.41 1.66 -23.33
N LEU A 165 4.33 1.83 -24.09
CA LEU A 165 2.98 1.87 -23.52
C LEU A 165 2.56 0.47 -23.06
N ALA A 166 2.23 0.34 -21.78
CA ALA A 166 1.76 -0.92 -21.22
C ALA A 166 0.37 -1.29 -21.78
N THR A 167 0.18 -2.57 -22.09
CA THR A 167 -1.07 -3.13 -22.59
C THR A 167 -1.93 -3.62 -21.42
N PRO A 168 -3.21 -3.21 -21.31
CA PRO A 168 -4.12 -3.75 -20.32
C PRO A 168 -4.41 -5.24 -20.53
N LEU A 169 -4.31 -6.03 -19.46
CA LEU A 169 -4.65 -7.44 -19.43
C LEU A 169 -6.04 -7.68 -18.85
N THR A 170 -6.37 -7.00 -17.75
CA THR A 170 -7.70 -7.04 -17.14
C THR A 170 -7.98 -5.78 -16.33
N THR A 171 -9.25 -5.34 -16.35
CA THR A 171 -9.75 -4.17 -15.62
C THR A 171 -10.95 -4.50 -14.74
N GLU A 172 -11.40 -5.75 -14.73
CA GLU A 172 -12.54 -6.22 -13.94
C GLU A 172 -12.46 -7.73 -13.67
N ALA A 173 -13.21 -8.19 -12.69
CA ALA A 173 -13.44 -9.62 -12.48
C ALA A 173 -14.90 -9.82 -12.08
N GLU A 174 -15.56 -10.80 -12.70
CA GLU A 174 -16.97 -11.15 -12.45
C GLU A 174 -17.92 -9.95 -12.59
N GLY A 175 -17.65 -9.08 -13.57
CA GLY A 175 -18.43 -7.86 -13.82
C GLY A 175 -18.24 -6.75 -12.78
N VAL A 176 -17.31 -6.90 -11.83
CA VAL A 176 -16.96 -5.86 -10.85
C VAL A 176 -15.61 -5.22 -11.24
N PRO A 177 -15.60 -3.93 -11.61
CA PRO A 177 -14.39 -3.20 -11.98
C PRO A 177 -13.31 -3.23 -10.89
N LEU A 178 -12.05 -3.28 -11.31
CA LEU A 178 -10.90 -3.01 -10.45
C LEU A 178 -10.84 -1.50 -10.20
N LYS A 179 -10.71 -1.07 -8.94
CA LYS A 179 -10.61 0.36 -8.61
C LYS A 179 -9.32 0.74 -7.93
N PHE A 180 -8.61 -0.23 -7.37
CA PHE A 180 -7.37 0.00 -6.65
C PHE A 180 -6.48 -1.25 -6.68
N THR A 181 -6.05 -1.65 -7.88
CA THR A 181 -5.02 -2.71 -8.05
C THR A 181 -3.73 -2.27 -7.37
N ASN A 182 -3.14 -3.13 -6.55
CA ASN A 182 -2.02 -2.71 -5.70
C ASN A 182 -0.72 -3.43 -6.03
N ASP A 183 -0.63 -4.73 -5.78
CA ASP A 183 0.58 -5.50 -6.02
C ASP A 183 0.28 -6.83 -6.71
N LEU A 184 1.32 -7.47 -7.24
CA LEU A 184 1.23 -8.73 -7.95
C LEU A 184 2.48 -9.61 -7.76
N ASP A 185 2.31 -10.92 -7.95
CA ASP A 185 3.42 -11.84 -8.16
C ASP A 185 3.05 -12.92 -9.20
N ILE A 186 4.07 -13.60 -9.73
CA ILE A 186 3.95 -14.51 -10.87
C ILE A 186 4.41 -15.91 -10.44
N ASP A 187 3.59 -16.94 -10.71
CA ASP A 187 4.01 -18.33 -10.48
C ASP A 187 4.86 -18.88 -11.64
N GLU A 188 5.39 -20.10 -11.45
CA GLU A 188 6.23 -20.76 -12.46
C GLU A 188 5.48 -21.10 -13.75
N GLU A 189 4.15 -21.19 -13.71
CA GLU A 189 3.31 -21.44 -14.90
C GLU A 189 2.95 -20.15 -15.66
N GLY A 190 3.30 -18.99 -15.10
CA GLY A 190 3.03 -17.66 -15.64
C GLY A 190 1.67 -17.09 -15.21
N ASN A 191 0.95 -17.71 -14.27
CA ASN A 191 -0.24 -17.09 -13.71
C ASN A 191 0.16 -15.89 -12.84
N ILE A 192 -0.66 -14.86 -12.88
CA ILE A 192 -0.44 -13.63 -12.11
C ILE A 192 -1.44 -13.56 -10.97
N TYR A 193 -0.95 -13.49 -9.74
CA TYR A 193 -1.76 -13.29 -8.54
C TYR A 193 -1.62 -11.84 -8.12
N PHE A 194 -2.74 -11.17 -7.89
CA PHE A 194 -2.73 -9.74 -7.60
C PHE A 194 -3.87 -9.33 -6.70
N THR A 195 -3.75 -8.16 -6.08
CA THR A 195 -4.78 -7.61 -5.18
C THR A 195 -5.47 -6.40 -5.78
N ASP A 196 -6.77 -6.29 -5.51
CA ASP A 196 -7.54 -5.06 -5.62
C ASP A 196 -7.88 -4.60 -4.19
N SER A 197 -7.25 -3.53 -3.72
CA SER A 197 -7.35 -3.06 -2.33
C SER A 197 -8.76 -2.63 -1.95
N SER A 198 -9.57 -2.23 -2.93
CA SER A 198 -10.98 -1.86 -2.75
C SER A 198 -11.69 -1.82 -4.11
N SER A 199 -12.92 -2.32 -4.13
CA SER A 199 -13.82 -2.18 -5.28
C SER A 199 -14.74 -0.95 -5.19
N ASN A 200 -14.68 -0.19 -4.09
CA ASN A 200 -15.46 1.05 -3.90
C ASN A 200 -14.62 2.32 -4.00
N TYR A 201 -13.43 2.34 -3.41
CA TYR A 201 -12.52 3.48 -3.36
C TYR A 201 -11.35 3.32 -4.33
N GLN A 202 -10.94 4.43 -4.95
CA GLN A 202 -9.71 4.51 -5.73
C GLN A 202 -8.53 4.93 -4.84
N ARG A 203 -7.30 4.78 -5.34
CA ARG A 203 -6.05 5.20 -4.67
C ARG A 203 -6.07 6.63 -4.13
N ARG A 204 -6.64 7.58 -4.88
CA ARG A 204 -6.79 8.99 -4.44
C ARG A 204 -7.65 9.17 -3.18
N ASN A 205 -8.41 8.15 -2.82
CA ASN A 205 -9.28 8.10 -1.65
C ASN A 205 -8.82 7.04 -0.62
N PHE A 206 -7.54 6.66 -0.64
CA PHE A 206 -7.00 5.63 0.27
C PHE A 206 -7.22 5.97 1.76
N MET A 207 -7.23 7.26 2.13
CA MET A 207 -7.51 7.67 3.51
C MET A 207 -8.94 7.30 3.91
N GLN A 208 -9.92 7.54 3.03
CA GLN A 208 -11.30 7.16 3.28
C GLN A 208 -11.44 5.64 3.39
N LEU A 209 -10.75 4.88 2.54
CA LEU A 209 -10.70 3.42 2.65
C LEU A 209 -10.15 2.96 4.02
N ILE A 210 -9.09 3.59 4.54
CA ILE A 210 -8.56 3.30 5.89
C ILE A 210 -9.59 3.66 6.97
N PHE A 211 -10.28 4.81 6.83
CA PHE A 211 -11.22 5.29 7.84
C PHE A 211 -12.50 4.47 7.91
N THR A 212 -13.01 3.98 6.78
CA THR A 212 -14.16 3.08 6.74
C THR A 212 -13.78 1.66 7.10
N ALA A 213 -12.54 1.26 6.77
CA ALA A 213 -12.08 -0.12 6.81
C ALA A 213 -13.05 -1.06 6.07
N GLU A 214 -13.59 -0.62 4.94
CA GLU A 214 -14.56 -1.45 4.22
C GLU A 214 -13.94 -2.77 3.71
N PRO A 215 -14.65 -3.91 3.85
CA PRO A 215 -14.19 -5.20 3.37
C PRO A 215 -14.63 -5.41 1.91
N SER A 216 -14.10 -4.63 0.98
CA SER A 216 -14.45 -4.75 -0.46
C SER A 216 -13.27 -5.19 -1.32
N GLY A 217 -12.11 -5.41 -0.69
CA GLY A 217 -10.88 -5.83 -1.35
C GLY A 217 -10.94 -7.29 -1.77
N ARG A 218 -10.16 -7.62 -2.80
CA ARG A 218 -10.14 -8.93 -3.44
C ARG A 218 -8.71 -9.40 -3.69
N LEU A 219 -8.53 -10.71 -3.64
CA LEU A 219 -7.36 -11.41 -4.14
C LEU A 219 -7.75 -12.13 -5.43
N LEU A 220 -6.99 -11.93 -6.49
CA LEU A 220 -7.34 -12.35 -7.84
C LEU A 220 -6.21 -13.15 -8.49
N LYS A 221 -6.57 -13.98 -9.46
CA LYS A 221 -5.66 -14.68 -10.36
C LYS A 221 -6.00 -14.31 -11.80
N TYR A 222 -5.00 -13.95 -12.59
CA TYR A 222 -5.10 -13.84 -14.04
C TYR A 222 -4.30 -14.97 -14.70
N ASP A 223 -4.96 -15.72 -15.58
CA ASP A 223 -4.31 -16.74 -16.41
C ASP A 223 -4.06 -16.16 -17.82
N PRO A 224 -2.79 -15.96 -18.23
CA PRO A 224 -2.49 -15.35 -19.53
C PRO A 224 -2.82 -16.25 -20.73
N LYS A 225 -3.02 -17.56 -20.54
CA LYS A 225 -3.38 -18.50 -21.61
C LYS A 225 -4.86 -18.42 -21.91
N THR A 226 -5.70 -18.40 -20.88
CA THR A 226 -7.17 -18.30 -21.03
C THR A 226 -7.65 -16.85 -21.10
N LYS A 227 -6.82 -15.91 -20.64
CA LYS A 227 -7.15 -14.48 -20.42
C LYS A 227 -8.27 -14.27 -19.41
N GLU A 228 -8.48 -15.24 -18.52
CA GLU A 228 -9.51 -15.18 -17.48
C GLU A 228 -8.96 -14.56 -16.20
N THR A 229 -9.81 -13.77 -15.52
CA THR A 229 -9.55 -13.27 -14.16
C THR A 229 -10.50 -13.93 -13.17
N THR A 230 -9.98 -14.68 -12.22
CA THR A 230 -10.74 -15.37 -11.17
C THR A 230 -10.53 -14.69 -9.83
N VAL A 231 -11.61 -14.49 -9.06
CA VAL A 231 -11.51 -14.01 -7.67
C VAL A 231 -11.27 -15.19 -6.74
N LEU A 232 -10.13 -15.20 -6.04
CA LEU A 232 -9.73 -16.26 -5.11
C LEU A 232 -10.29 -16.03 -3.70
N LEU A 233 -10.23 -14.78 -3.21
CA LEU A 233 -10.78 -14.37 -1.92
C LEU A 233 -11.51 -13.03 -2.07
N ARG A 234 -12.54 -12.85 -1.24
CA ARG A 234 -13.37 -11.64 -1.14
C ARG A 234 -13.33 -11.08 0.27
N ASP A 235 -13.96 -9.92 0.41
CA ASP A 235 -14.25 -9.29 1.69
C ASP A 235 -12.98 -9.00 2.50
N LEU A 236 -11.87 -8.77 1.80
CA LEU A 236 -10.58 -8.43 2.41
C LEU A 236 -10.54 -6.94 2.76
N GLN A 237 -9.99 -6.61 3.92
CA GLN A 237 -9.81 -5.22 4.34
C GLN A 237 -8.41 -4.72 3.95
N PHE A 238 -8.34 -3.97 2.85
CA PHE A 238 -7.11 -3.39 2.30
C PHE A 238 -6.05 -4.47 1.96
N PRO A 239 -6.35 -5.45 1.10
CA PRO A 239 -5.32 -6.34 0.59
C PRO A 239 -4.28 -5.54 -0.21
N ASN A 240 -3.01 -5.82 0.00
CA ASN A 240 -1.90 -5.03 -0.54
C ASN A 240 -0.81 -5.94 -1.14
N GLY A 241 0.40 -5.98 -0.57
CA GLY A 241 1.49 -6.81 -1.09
C GLY A 241 1.13 -8.27 -1.32
N VAL A 242 1.66 -8.88 -2.38
CA VAL A 242 1.58 -10.32 -2.68
C VAL A 242 2.97 -10.83 -2.99
N SER A 243 3.34 -11.99 -2.43
CA SER A 243 4.56 -12.68 -2.86
C SER A 243 4.51 -14.19 -2.74
N MET A 244 4.99 -14.85 -3.79
CA MET A 244 5.07 -16.29 -3.94
C MET A 244 6.09 -16.88 -2.97
N SER A 245 5.75 -18.00 -2.34
CA SER A 245 6.73 -18.81 -1.62
C SER A 245 7.78 -19.37 -2.57
N LYS A 246 8.98 -19.63 -2.07
CA LYS A 246 10.10 -20.12 -2.89
C LYS A 246 9.80 -21.44 -3.62
N ASP A 247 8.98 -22.32 -3.04
CA ASP A 247 8.61 -23.61 -3.65
C ASP A 247 7.29 -23.55 -4.44
N GLY A 248 6.67 -22.37 -4.51
CA GLY A 248 5.39 -22.15 -5.19
C GLY A 248 4.23 -22.96 -4.59
N SER A 249 4.33 -23.43 -3.34
CA SER A 249 3.26 -24.18 -2.68
C SER A 249 2.16 -23.27 -2.12
N PHE A 250 2.50 -22.02 -1.87
CA PHE A 250 1.60 -20.95 -1.42
C PHE A 250 2.12 -19.57 -1.84
N PHE A 251 1.32 -18.53 -1.62
CA PHE A 251 1.82 -17.17 -1.57
C PHE A 251 1.29 -16.46 -0.31
N VAL A 252 2.01 -15.45 0.15
CA VAL A 252 1.55 -14.56 1.23
C VAL A 252 0.98 -13.29 0.65
N PHE A 253 0.03 -12.70 1.36
CA PHE A 253 -0.50 -11.39 1.03
C PHE A 253 -0.76 -10.57 2.30
N CYS A 254 -0.65 -9.26 2.16
CA CYS A 254 -0.85 -8.30 3.24
C CYS A 254 -2.34 -8.01 3.41
N GLU A 255 -2.87 -8.12 4.63
CA GLU A 255 -4.16 -7.54 5.00
C GLU A 255 -3.91 -6.25 5.78
N GLY A 256 -3.82 -5.15 5.03
CA GLY A 256 -3.34 -3.85 5.50
C GLY A 256 -4.09 -3.35 6.71
N SER A 257 -5.42 -3.35 6.69
CA SER A 257 -6.26 -2.85 7.80
C SER A 257 -6.24 -3.75 9.03
N LEU A 258 -5.97 -5.05 8.85
CA LEU A 258 -5.94 -6.03 9.95
C LEU A 258 -4.56 -6.13 10.63
N GLY A 259 -3.51 -5.62 9.97
CA GLY A 259 -2.15 -5.65 10.51
C GLY A 259 -1.57 -7.05 10.56
N ARG A 260 -1.77 -7.84 9.50
CA ARG A 260 -1.28 -9.22 9.40
C ARG A 260 -0.90 -9.60 7.97
N LEU A 261 -0.09 -10.65 7.86
CA LEU A 261 0.06 -11.43 6.64
C LEU A 261 -0.89 -12.62 6.70
N SER A 262 -1.53 -12.91 5.57
CA SER A 262 -2.28 -14.13 5.34
C SER A 262 -1.62 -14.92 4.22
N ARG A 263 -1.89 -16.23 4.15
CA ARG A 263 -1.32 -17.14 3.17
C ARG A 263 -2.43 -17.86 2.44
N TYR A 264 -2.33 -17.91 1.11
CA TYR A 264 -3.19 -18.72 0.25
C TYR A 264 -2.42 -19.93 -0.27
N TRP A 265 -2.96 -21.13 -0.04
CA TRP A 265 -2.34 -22.39 -0.44
C TRP A 265 -2.64 -22.71 -1.91
N LEU A 266 -1.60 -22.95 -2.71
CA LEU A 266 -1.71 -23.35 -4.12
C LEU A 266 -1.62 -24.87 -4.31
N LYS A 267 -0.88 -25.55 -3.44
CA LYS A 267 -0.59 -26.99 -3.53
C LYS A 267 -0.88 -27.69 -2.20
N GLY A 268 -0.95 -29.03 -2.25
CA GLY A 268 -1.18 -29.90 -1.09
C GLY A 268 -2.64 -29.97 -0.64
N GLU A 269 -2.88 -30.61 0.51
CA GLU A 269 -4.23 -30.87 1.04
C GLU A 269 -5.03 -29.59 1.35
N LYS A 270 -4.33 -28.48 1.58
CA LYS A 270 -4.93 -27.16 1.84
C LYS A 270 -5.16 -26.32 0.59
N ALA A 271 -4.82 -26.81 -0.62
CA ALA A 271 -4.93 -26.03 -1.85
C ALA A 271 -6.32 -25.38 -2.00
N GLY A 272 -6.34 -24.09 -2.32
CA GLY A 272 -7.56 -23.30 -2.44
C GLY A 272 -8.04 -22.65 -1.14
N THR A 273 -7.36 -22.89 -0.01
CA THR A 273 -7.72 -22.32 1.30
C THR A 273 -6.74 -21.23 1.74
N SER A 274 -7.14 -20.46 2.77
CA SER A 274 -6.34 -19.39 3.35
C SER A 274 -6.23 -19.52 4.87
N ASP A 275 -5.07 -19.19 5.44
CA ASP A 275 -4.86 -19.04 6.88
C ASP A 275 -4.00 -17.82 7.21
N VAL A 276 -4.02 -17.38 8.48
CA VAL A 276 -3.15 -16.30 8.95
C VAL A 276 -1.71 -16.83 8.96
N PHE A 277 -0.83 -16.12 8.26
CA PHE A 277 0.60 -16.44 8.25
C PHE A 277 1.29 -15.81 9.46
N ALA A 278 1.20 -14.49 9.63
CA ALA A 278 1.87 -13.79 10.71
C ALA A 278 1.11 -12.53 11.16
N ILE A 279 1.05 -12.30 12.47
CA ILE A 279 0.57 -11.04 13.04
C ILE A 279 1.72 -10.03 13.09
N LEU A 280 1.45 -8.79 12.65
CA LEU A 280 2.46 -7.74 12.52
C LEU A 280 2.26 -6.63 13.56
N PRO A 281 3.33 -5.94 13.97
CA PRO A 281 3.26 -4.81 14.92
C PRO A 281 2.58 -3.55 14.35
N GLY A 282 2.13 -3.57 13.10
CA GLY A 282 1.61 -2.42 12.38
C GLY A 282 0.86 -2.82 11.11
N PHE A 283 0.58 -1.83 10.27
CA PHE A 283 -0.20 -2.01 9.04
C PHE A 283 0.74 -2.25 7.85
N PRO A 284 0.76 -3.46 7.27
CA PRO A 284 1.68 -3.80 6.19
C PRO A 284 1.32 -3.12 4.87
N ASP A 285 2.35 -2.90 4.05
CA ASP A 285 2.26 -2.42 2.66
C ASP A 285 2.63 -3.59 1.73
N ASN A 286 3.82 -3.60 1.09
CA ASN A 286 4.27 -4.72 0.27
C ASN A 286 5.07 -5.80 1.03
N VAL A 287 5.10 -7.01 0.45
CA VAL A 287 5.89 -8.17 0.91
C VAL A 287 6.68 -8.78 -0.25
N ARG A 288 7.96 -9.12 -0.08
CA ARG A 288 8.80 -9.72 -1.12
C ARG A 288 9.55 -10.94 -0.59
N THR A 289 9.49 -12.04 -1.32
CA THR A 289 10.26 -13.24 -1.03
C THR A 289 11.68 -13.12 -1.59
N ASN A 290 12.70 -13.31 -0.73
CA ASN A 290 14.09 -13.33 -1.16
C ASN A 290 14.52 -14.71 -1.69
N GLU A 291 15.77 -14.82 -2.17
CA GLU A 291 16.33 -16.07 -2.70
C GLU A 291 16.40 -17.21 -1.67
N LYS A 292 16.33 -16.90 -0.37
CA LYS A 292 16.30 -17.90 0.72
C LYS A 292 14.89 -18.41 1.02
N GLY A 293 13.85 -17.78 0.48
CA GLY A 293 12.46 -18.07 0.81
C GLY A 293 11.99 -17.38 2.09
N GLU A 294 12.70 -16.34 2.52
CA GLU A 294 12.31 -15.44 3.60
C GLU A 294 11.49 -14.28 3.01
N PHE A 295 10.56 -13.73 3.78
CA PHE A 295 9.66 -12.67 3.36
C PHE A 295 10.05 -11.35 4.02
N TRP A 296 10.50 -10.39 3.22
CA TRP A 296 10.64 -8.99 3.64
C TRP A 296 9.31 -8.28 3.55
N VAL A 297 8.91 -7.60 4.60
CA VAL A 297 7.61 -6.92 4.69
C VAL A 297 7.85 -5.46 5.06
N ALA A 298 7.39 -4.55 4.20
CA ALA A 298 7.31 -3.13 4.54
C ALA A 298 6.06 -2.89 5.40
N VAL A 299 6.21 -2.12 6.47
CA VAL A 299 5.10 -1.74 7.35
C VAL A 299 5.01 -0.22 7.38
N HIS A 300 3.86 0.30 6.93
CA HIS A 300 3.62 1.72 6.73
C HIS A 300 3.69 2.52 8.04
N CYS A 301 3.17 1.94 9.13
CA CYS A 301 3.32 2.49 10.49
C CYS A 301 3.00 1.43 11.55
N ARG A 302 3.50 1.63 12.78
CA ARG A 302 3.07 0.82 13.94
C ARG A 302 1.59 1.03 14.26
N ARG A 303 0.99 -0.01 14.82
CA ARG A 303 -0.33 0.10 15.44
C ARG A 303 -0.30 1.12 16.56
N THR A 304 -1.19 2.10 16.49
CA THR A 304 -1.35 3.13 17.53
C THR A 304 -2.56 2.86 18.40
N ILE A 305 -2.59 3.47 19.59
CA ILE A 305 -3.78 3.46 20.46
C ILE A 305 -4.97 4.08 19.72
N TYR A 306 -4.74 5.15 18.95
CA TYR A 306 -5.78 5.78 18.14
C TYR A 306 -6.38 4.78 17.14
N ALA A 307 -5.53 4.11 16.34
CA ALA A 307 -6.00 3.13 15.37
C ALA A 307 -6.76 1.98 16.02
N HIS A 308 -6.29 1.48 17.18
CA HIS A 308 -6.96 0.43 17.94
C HIS A 308 -8.33 0.85 18.50
N LEU A 309 -8.45 2.04 19.09
CA LEU A 309 -9.75 2.54 19.56
C LEU A 309 -10.73 2.74 18.41
N MET A 310 -10.25 3.28 17.29
CA MET A 310 -11.07 3.46 16.08
C MET A 310 -11.49 2.12 15.46
N SER A 311 -10.70 1.06 15.64
CA SER A 311 -11.01 -0.28 15.14
C SER A 311 -12.08 -0.98 15.98
N GLN A 312 -12.03 -0.83 17.31
CA GLN A 312 -12.93 -1.50 18.24
C GLN A 312 -14.29 -0.81 18.37
N TRP A 313 -14.33 0.53 18.31
CA TRP A 313 -15.54 1.31 18.57
C TRP A 313 -16.03 1.97 17.29
N THR A 314 -16.65 1.18 16.42
CA THR A 314 -17.12 1.62 15.09
C THR A 314 -18.06 2.82 15.14
N GLN A 315 -18.97 2.90 16.11
CA GLN A 315 -19.86 4.06 16.28
C GLN A 315 -19.08 5.33 16.65
N VAL A 316 -18.06 5.19 17.51
CA VAL A 316 -17.18 6.31 17.87
C VAL A 316 -16.38 6.74 16.65
N ARG A 317 -15.81 5.81 15.89
CA ARG A 317 -15.11 6.11 14.63
C ARG A 317 -16.01 6.84 13.64
N LYS A 318 -17.25 6.36 13.42
CA LYS A 318 -18.22 7.00 12.51
C LYS A 318 -18.51 8.43 12.95
N PHE A 319 -18.72 8.65 14.23
CA PHE A 319 -18.91 10.00 14.80
C PHE A 319 -17.67 10.87 14.58
N MET A 320 -16.48 10.37 14.92
CA MET A 320 -15.22 11.09 14.76
C MET A 320 -14.96 11.51 13.31
N MET A 321 -15.28 10.66 12.33
CA MET A 321 -15.11 11.00 10.92
C MET A 321 -16.06 12.10 10.43
N LYS A 322 -17.22 12.27 11.07
CA LYS A 322 -18.21 13.32 10.76
C LYS A 322 -17.85 14.68 11.34
N LEU A 323 -16.97 14.73 12.34
CA LEU A 323 -16.49 16.01 12.88
C LEU A 323 -15.72 16.78 11.79
N PRO A 324 -15.72 18.13 11.84
CA PRO A 324 -15.03 18.99 10.88
C PRO A 324 -13.51 18.98 11.09
N ILE A 325 -12.92 17.79 11.09
CA ILE A 325 -11.50 17.50 11.23
C ILE A 325 -11.00 16.99 9.87
N PRO A 326 -10.10 17.72 9.20
CA PRO A 326 -9.53 17.30 7.93
C PRO A 326 -8.89 15.91 7.97
N ALA A 327 -9.05 15.14 6.89
CA ALA A 327 -8.52 13.78 6.73
C ALA A 327 -7.03 13.65 7.10
N LYS A 328 -6.21 14.66 6.78
CA LYS A 328 -4.77 14.68 7.12
C LYS A 328 -4.49 14.55 8.61
N TYR A 329 -5.35 15.06 9.49
CA TYR A 329 -5.16 14.99 10.93
C TYR A 329 -5.57 13.62 11.47
N HIS A 330 -6.66 13.04 10.96
CA HIS A 330 -7.01 11.65 11.24
C HIS A 330 -5.90 10.69 10.82
N TYR A 331 -5.38 10.89 9.60
CA TYR A 331 -4.24 10.14 9.10
C TYR A 331 -3.00 10.31 9.99
N LEU A 332 -2.67 11.55 10.39
CA LEU A 332 -1.54 11.83 11.27
C LEU A 332 -1.68 11.13 12.64
N MET A 333 -2.87 11.14 13.25
CA MET A 333 -3.15 10.42 14.49
C MET A 333 -3.04 8.89 14.29
N HIS A 334 -3.55 8.39 13.17
CA HIS A 334 -3.49 6.97 12.82
C HIS A 334 -2.05 6.45 12.75
N ILE A 335 -1.14 7.20 12.11
CA ILE A 335 0.28 6.83 11.98
C ILE A 335 1.15 7.18 13.20
N GLY A 336 0.57 7.76 14.26
CA GLY A 336 1.29 8.07 15.51
C GLY A 336 2.03 9.41 15.51
N GLY A 337 1.60 10.36 14.69
CA GLY A 337 2.08 11.74 14.68
C GLY A 337 3.33 11.98 13.83
N ARG A 338 3.98 10.93 13.34
CA ARG A 338 5.15 11.04 12.45
C ARG A 338 5.29 9.83 11.55
N LEU A 339 5.78 10.05 10.35
CA LEU A 339 6.20 8.99 9.44
C LEU A 339 7.50 8.36 9.97
N HIS A 340 7.54 7.04 10.02
CA HIS A 340 8.71 6.22 10.31
C HIS A 340 8.63 4.91 9.52
N ALA A 341 9.75 4.38 9.05
CA ALA A 341 9.77 3.10 8.37
C ALA A 341 10.00 1.94 9.33
N ILE A 342 9.36 0.81 9.02
CA ILE A 342 9.53 -0.47 9.69
C ILE A 342 9.59 -1.53 8.60
N ILE A 343 10.58 -2.41 8.72
CA ILE A 343 10.78 -3.53 7.81
C ILE A 343 10.94 -4.78 8.67
N LEU A 344 10.20 -5.82 8.32
CA LEU A 344 10.22 -7.11 9.03
C LEU A 344 10.71 -8.19 8.08
N LYS A 345 11.43 -9.18 8.62
CA LYS A 345 11.77 -10.40 7.90
C LYS A 345 11.13 -11.60 8.58
N TYR A 346 10.37 -12.38 7.83
CA TYR A 346 9.80 -13.64 8.30
C TYR A 346 10.41 -14.82 7.55
N GLY A 347 10.61 -15.94 8.24
CA GLY A 347 10.98 -17.19 7.60
C GLY A 347 9.78 -17.90 6.98
N PRO A 348 10.00 -19.01 6.25
CA PRO A 348 8.95 -19.73 5.54
C PRO A 348 7.89 -20.35 6.47
N ASN A 349 8.19 -20.50 7.77
CA ASN A 349 7.28 -21.05 8.77
C ASN A 349 6.67 -19.96 9.67
N ALA A 350 6.65 -18.71 9.20
CA ALA A 350 6.11 -17.54 9.90
C ALA A 350 6.86 -17.14 11.19
N GLU A 351 8.09 -17.58 11.36
CA GLU A 351 8.97 -17.10 12.41
C GLU A 351 9.51 -15.71 12.08
N LEU A 352 9.44 -14.77 13.03
CA LEU A 352 10.05 -13.46 12.88
C LEU A 352 11.58 -13.57 13.03
N LEU A 353 12.31 -13.27 11.96
CA LEU A 353 13.77 -13.34 11.90
C LEU A 353 14.44 -12.00 12.20
N GLU A 354 13.87 -10.90 11.71
CA GLU A 354 14.50 -9.58 11.85
C GLU A 354 13.47 -8.44 11.85
N ILE A 355 13.79 -7.38 12.59
CA ILE A 355 13.11 -6.09 12.54
C ILE A 355 14.16 -5.01 12.30
N LEU A 356 13.89 -4.14 11.32
CA LEU A 356 14.64 -2.93 11.03
C LEU A 356 13.69 -1.74 11.15
N GLU A 357 14.08 -0.70 11.88
CA GLU A 357 13.27 0.52 12.02
C GLU A 357 14.10 1.79 11.88
N ASP A 358 13.42 2.86 11.49
CA ASP A 358 13.83 4.22 11.83
C ASP A 358 12.69 4.86 12.61
N SER A 359 12.55 4.49 13.89
CA SER A 359 11.42 4.90 14.75
C SER A 359 11.30 6.43 14.91
N GLN A 360 12.36 7.17 14.62
CA GLN A 360 12.38 8.63 14.68
C GLN A 360 12.05 9.27 13.34
N GLY A 361 12.09 8.52 12.23
CA GLY A 361 11.90 9.02 10.87
C GLY A 361 12.97 10.03 10.48
N LYS A 362 14.24 9.76 10.77
CA LYS A 362 15.36 10.65 10.46
C LYS A 362 15.87 10.51 9.02
N VAL A 363 15.92 9.28 8.53
CA VAL A 363 16.47 8.88 7.23
C VAL A 363 15.38 8.21 6.41
N VAL A 364 14.96 7.00 6.78
CA VAL A 364 13.91 6.26 6.07
C VAL A 364 12.58 6.56 6.76
N ARG A 365 11.90 7.58 6.25
CA ARG A 365 10.66 8.10 6.85
C ARG A 365 9.43 7.25 6.56
N ALA A 366 9.43 6.52 5.46
CA ALA A 366 8.36 5.61 5.10
C ALA A 366 8.92 4.51 4.21
N ALA A 367 8.35 3.31 4.29
CA ALA A 367 8.66 2.19 3.40
C ALA A 367 7.34 1.61 2.91
N SER A 368 7.21 1.49 1.59
CA SER A 368 6.10 0.78 0.93
C SER A 368 6.53 -0.58 0.44
N GLU A 369 7.82 -0.76 0.12
CA GLU A 369 8.38 -2.03 -0.34
C GLU A 369 9.83 -2.16 0.08
N VAL A 370 10.31 -3.41 0.13
CA VAL A 370 11.72 -3.76 0.29
C VAL A 370 12.04 -4.91 -0.65
N GLU A 371 12.98 -4.69 -1.56
CA GLU A 371 13.52 -5.72 -2.46
C GLU A 371 14.97 -6.02 -2.08
N GLU A 372 15.29 -7.30 -1.81
CA GLU A 372 16.65 -7.73 -1.50
C GLU A 372 17.41 -8.06 -2.79
N LYS A 373 18.50 -7.34 -3.04
CA LYS A 373 19.37 -7.59 -4.20
C LYS A 373 20.83 -7.42 -3.84
N ASP A 374 21.62 -8.45 -4.13
CA ASP A 374 23.08 -8.50 -3.94
C ASP A 374 23.51 -8.10 -2.51
N GLY A 375 22.78 -8.61 -1.52
CA GLY A 375 23.03 -8.39 -0.09
C GLY A 375 22.62 -7.00 0.43
N LYS A 376 21.89 -6.22 -0.37
CA LYS A 376 21.36 -4.91 0.01
C LYS A 376 19.84 -4.88 -0.02
N LEU A 377 19.26 -4.03 0.81
CA LEU A 377 17.81 -3.81 0.81
C LEU A 377 17.48 -2.51 0.08
N TRP A 378 16.77 -2.62 -1.04
CA TRP A 378 16.27 -1.48 -1.79
C TRP A 378 14.86 -1.15 -1.32
N ILE A 379 14.71 0.03 -0.72
CA ILE A 379 13.50 0.43 0.00
C ILE A 379 12.76 1.49 -0.81
N GLY A 380 11.62 1.07 -1.37
CA GLY A 380 10.66 1.94 -2.05
C GLY A 380 9.74 2.64 -1.06
N SER A 381 9.16 3.76 -1.48
CA SER A 381 8.12 4.46 -0.74
C SER A 381 7.19 5.20 -1.68
N VAL A 382 5.89 5.02 -1.46
CA VAL A 382 4.86 5.78 -2.18
C VAL A 382 4.86 7.29 -1.86
N LEU A 383 5.55 7.71 -0.79
CA LEU A 383 5.57 9.07 -0.28
C LEU A 383 6.90 9.80 -0.52
N MET A 384 8.03 9.09 -0.48
CA MET A 384 9.36 9.71 -0.49
C MET A 384 9.80 10.09 -1.91
N PRO A 385 10.61 11.14 -2.07
CA PRO A 385 11.20 11.52 -3.35
C PRO A 385 12.57 10.84 -3.58
N PHE A 386 12.75 9.60 -3.11
CA PHE A 386 14.02 8.88 -3.15
C PHE A 386 13.81 7.38 -2.97
N ILE A 387 14.85 6.59 -3.26
CA ILE A 387 14.97 5.18 -2.84
C ILE A 387 16.04 5.11 -1.75
N ALA A 388 15.79 4.40 -0.66
CA ALA A 388 16.81 4.16 0.36
C ALA A 388 17.46 2.78 0.13
N VAL A 389 18.76 2.67 0.40
CA VAL A 389 19.50 1.41 0.30
C VAL A 389 20.19 1.12 1.62
N TYR A 390 19.82 0.03 2.28
CA TYR A 390 20.43 -0.44 3.53
C TYR A 390 21.45 -1.55 3.28
#